data_AF-A0A1G5I9Q0-F1
#
_entry.id   AF-A0A1G5I9Q0-F1
#
_cell.length_a   1.000
_cell.length_b   1.000
_cell.length_c   1.000
_cell.angle_alpha   90.00
_cell.angle_beta   90.00
_cell.angle_gamma   90.00
#
_symmetry.space_group_name_H-M   'P 1'
#
loop_
_entity.id
_entity.type
_entity.pdbx_description
1 polymer ?
#
loop_
_entity_poly.entity_id
_entity_poly.type
_entity_poly.pdbx_seq_one_letter_code
_entity_poly.pdbx_strand_id
1 'polypeptide(L)' 'MAKSEKVQVAGNNLVCPVCGYDEFWKRETLMNTAGATFLGFDWANQAAQNYICDKCGYVYWFLEK' A
#
# COMPACT_ATOMS: atom_id res chain seq x y z
N MET A 1 5.14 15.58 2.07
CA MET A 1 5.51 14.15 2.06
C MET A 1 4.67 13.47 3.13
N ALA A 2 4.09 12.31 2.83
CA ALA A 2 3.33 11.57 3.85
C ALA A 2 4.27 11.23 5.02
N LYS A 3 3.74 11.22 6.24
CA LYS A 3 4.53 10.92 7.44
C LYS A 3 5.01 9.46 7.35
N SER A 4 6.31 9.26 7.54
CA SER A 4 6.91 7.94 7.69
C SER A 4 6.78 7.46 9.14
N GLU A 5 6.45 6.19 9.34
CA GLU A 5 6.32 5.58 10.66
C GLU A 5 6.60 4.08 10.64
N LYS A 6 6.83 3.50 11.81
CA LYS A 6 6.96 2.06 11.98
C LYS A 6 5.59 1.41 11.81
N VAL A 7 5.53 0.36 11.02
CA VAL A 7 4.28 -0.32 10.65
C VAL A 7 4.27 -1.73 11.22
N GLN A 8 3.11 -2.15 11.74
CA GLN A 8 2.85 -3.54 12.08
C GLN A 8 1.76 -4.11 11.17
N VAL A 9 1.97 -5.33 10.67
CA VAL A 9 1.00 -6.08 9.87
C VAL A 9 0.81 -7.45 10.50
N ALA A 10 -0.43 -7.81 10.81
CA ALA A 10 -0.77 -9.05 11.52
C ALA A 10 0.05 -9.26 12.81
N GLY A 11 0.34 -8.19 13.55
CA GLY A 11 1.15 -8.22 14.78
C GLY A 11 2.66 -8.30 14.59
N ASN A 12 3.16 -8.23 13.35
CA ASN A 12 4.59 -8.28 13.05
C ASN A 12 5.11 -6.93 12.56
N ASN A 13 6.28 -6.51 13.03
CA ASN A 13 6.95 -5.31 12.54
C ASN A 13 7.34 -5.50 11.07
N LEU A 14 6.98 -4.52 10.24
CA LEU A 14 7.35 -4.51 8.84
C LEU A 14 8.80 -4.07 8.69
N VAL A 15 9.58 -4.82 7.91
CA VAL A 15 10.97 -4.50 7.58
C VAL A 15 11.13 -4.54 6.06
N CYS A 16 11.87 -3.60 5.51
CA CYS A 16 12.10 -3.53 4.07
C CYS A 16 12.99 -4.72 3.66
N PRO A 17 12.55 -5.58 2.73
CA PRO A 17 13.31 -6.76 2.35
C PRO A 17 14.50 -6.41 1.44
N VAL A 18 14.55 -5.17 0.95
CA VAL A 18 15.60 -4.65 0.07
C VAL A 18 16.72 -3.98 0.85
N CYS A 19 16.40 -3.15 1.85
CA CYS A 19 17.39 -2.30 2.53
C CYS A 19 17.41 -2.42 4.06
N GLY A 20 16.53 -3.25 4.64
CA GLY A 20 16.45 -3.50 6.09
C GLY A 20 15.85 -2.35 6.93
N TYR A 21 15.38 -1.27 6.30
CA TYR A 21 14.76 -0.15 7.01
C TYR A 21 13.34 -0.47 7.50
N ASP A 22 12.88 0.20 8.56
CA ASP A 22 11.65 -0.14 9.28
C ASP A 22 10.60 0.99 9.34
N GLU A 23 10.82 2.11 8.64
CA GLU A 23 9.84 3.18 8.52
C GLU A 23 9.28 3.30 7.09
N PHE A 24 7.97 3.50 7.02
CA PHE A 24 7.19 3.49 5.79
C PHE A 24 6.13 4.58 5.82
N TRP A 25 5.82 5.14 4.66
CA TRP A 25 4.61 5.94 4.49
C TRP A 25 3.48 5.11 3.89
N LYS A 26 2.25 5.38 4.34
CA LYS A 26 1.04 4.69 3.91
C LYS A 26 0.40 5.38 2.72
N ARG A 27 -0.11 4.60 1.78
CA ARG A 27 -0.95 5.03 0.66
C ARG A 27 -2.02 3.99 0.37
N GLU A 28 -3.10 4.40 -0.28
CA GLU A 28 -4.07 3.52 -0.91
C GLU A 28 -3.99 3.65 -2.44
N THR A 29 -4.11 2.53 -3.14
CA THR A 29 -4.15 2.49 -4.62
C THR A 29 -5.35 1.70 -5.10
N LEU A 30 -6.16 2.33 -5.95
CA LEU A 30 -7.27 1.68 -6.65
C LEU A 30 -6.72 0.65 -7.66
N MET A 31 -7.25 -0.56 -7.65
CA MET A 31 -6.78 -1.65 -8.53
C MET A 31 -7.55 -1.79 -9.85
N ASN A 32 -8.55 -0.95 -10.06
CA ASN A 32 -9.46 -1.05 -11.21
C ASN A 32 -8.75 -0.59 -12.50
N THR A 33 -8.98 -1.31 -13.60
CA THR A 33 -8.61 -0.85 -14.94
C THR A 33 -9.48 0.35 -15.33
N ALA A 34 -8.89 1.38 -15.95
CA ALA A 34 -9.57 2.62 -16.34
C ALA A 34 -10.89 2.45 -17.14
N GLY A 35 -11.12 1.29 -17.77
CA GLY A 35 -12.36 0.98 -18.49
C GLY A 35 -13.59 0.65 -17.62
N ALA A 36 -13.41 0.29 -16.34
CA ALA A 36 -14.52 -0.05 -15.43
C ALA A 36 -15.27 1.19 -14.90
N THR A 37 -14.58 2.34 -14.80
CA THR A 37 -15.17 3.62 -14.38
C THR A 37 -16.17 4.16 -15.42
N PHE A 38 -16.02 3.80 -16.70
CA PHE A 38 -16.94 4.24 -17.77
C PHE A 38 -18.30 3.52 -17.78
N LEU A 39 -18.49 2.44 -17.01
CA LEU A 39 -19.73 1.64 -16.99
C LEU A 39 -20.53 1.73 -15.68
N GLY A 40 -20.22 2.69 -14.79
CA GLY A 40 -21.05 2.96 -13.61
C GLY A 40 -20.97 1.93 -12.47
N PHE A 41 -19.92 1.10 -12.46
CA PHE A 41 -19.64 0.13 -11.39
C PHE A 41 -18.63 0.71 -10.38
N ASP A 42 -19.00 1.80 -9.70
CA ASP A 42 -18.20 2.36 -8.60
C ASP A 42 -18.08 1.41 -7.39
N TRP A 43 -18.91 0.35 -7.35
CA TRP A 43 -18.95 -0.63 -6.26
C TRP A 43 -17.93 -1.77 -6.41
N ALA A 44 -17.23 -1.88 -7.54
CA ALA A 44 -16.23 -2.93 -7.80
C ALA A 44 -14.79 -2.50 -7.48
N ASN A 45 -14.60 -1.33 -6.86
CA ASN A 45 -13.29 -0.74 -6.64
C ASN A 45 -12.56 -1.41 -5.47
N GLN A 46 -11.85 -2.50 -5.74
CA GLN A 46 -10.92 -3.05 -4.77
C GLN A 46 -9.73 -2.10 -4.62
N ALA A 47 -9.48 -1.64 -3.40
CA ALA A 47 -8.33 -0.82 -3.06
C ALA A 47 -7.26 -1.67 -2.38
N ALA A 48 -6.00 -1.45 -2.75
CA ALA A 48 -4.86 -2.03 -2.07
C ALA A 48 -4.26 -1.00 -1.11
N GLN A 49 -3.99 -1.43 0.12
CA GLN A 49 -3.19 -0.66 1.06
C GLN A 49 -1.71 -0.87 0.77
N ASN A 50 -0.98 0.23 0.62
CA ASN A 50 0.44 0.25 0.34
C ASN A 50 1.24 0.81 1.51
N TYR A 51 2.38 0.17 1.77
CA TYR A 51 3.40 0.71 2.66
C TYR A 51 4.71 0.83 1.89
N ILE A 52 5.23 2.05 1.83
CA ILE A 52 6.35 2.39 0.94
C ILE A 52 7.54 2.78 1.81
N CYS A 53 8.65 2.08 1.64
CA CYS A 53 9.85 2.28 2.43
C CYS A 53 10.37 3.70 2.22
N ASP A 54 10.50 4.46 3.30
CA ASP A 54 10.91 5.87 3.21
C ASP A 54 12.38 6.04 2.79
N LYS A 55 13.18 4.98 2.94
CA LYS A 55 14.61 4.99 2.57
C LYS A 55 14.87 4.62 1.10
N CYS A 56 14.19 3.61 0.55
CA CYS A 56 14.51 3.09 -0.79
C CYS A 56 13.31 2.95 -1.74
N GLY A 57 12.09 3.31 -1.30
CA GLY A 57 10.90 3.29 -2.14
C GLY A 57 10.31 1.91 -2.43
N TYR A 58 10.79 0.83 -1.79
CA TYR A 58 10.17 -0.50 -1.94
C TYR A 58 8.71 -0.46 -1.45
N VAL A 59 7.80 -1.04 -2.25
CA VAL A 59 6.35 -0.98 -2.01
C VAL A 59 5.82 -2.34 -1.61
N TYR A 60 5.28 -2.44 -0.40
CA TYR A 60 4.40 -3.53 -0.03
C TYR A 60 2.97 -3.27 -0.51
N TRP A 61 2.28 -4.32 -0.95
CA TRP A 61 0.88 -4.29 -1.40
C TRP A 61 0.07 -5.26 -0.54
N PHE A 62 -0.97 -4.75 0.10
CA PHE A 62 -1.89 -5.52 0.93
C PHE A 62 -3.30 -5.37 0.39
N LEU A 63 -3.93 -6.48 0.06
CA LEU A 63 -5.37 -6.54 -0.20
C LEU A 63 -6.09 -6.85 1.11
N GLU A 64 -7.23 -6.20 1.34
CA GLU A 64 -8.14 -6.64 2.38
C GLU A 64 -8.59 -8.09 2.08
N LYS A 65 -8.62 -8.91 3.13
CA LYS A 65 -8.99 -10.33 3.09
C LYS A 65 -10.32 -10.54 3.79
#